data_AF-A0A2M6YEQ9-F1
#
_entry.id   AF-A0A2M6YEQ9-F1
#
_cell.length_a   1.000
_cell.length_b   1.000
_cell.length_c   1.000
_cell.angle_alpha   90.00
_cell.angle_beta   90.00
_cell.angle_gamma   90.00
#
_symmetry.space_group_name_H-M   'P 1'
#
loop_
_entity.id
_entity.type
_entity.pdbx_description
1 polymer ?
#
loop_
_entity_poly.entity_id
_entity_poly.type
_entity_poly.pdbx_seq_one_letter_code
_entity_poly.pdbx_strand_id
1 'polypeptide(L)'
;MKRLPAQNIAEDTDFLRNKLKLKSLEVKQEFQKKYPSIDLSKIRQYSAHIIGAGALTGTLLFAPLAGTLNLPQPLEIINSIRHLADTTSSDFPQKLLVDSIAKILPERPGPLALTQEKALEQIFSQIIGIKTKANLEGEHLNTTYGLIGVEQHLKRYPGDSVANHGPYYEEGMAPGLGAWGYFAPSRENLSKSLEETEKWYAAVQTLYLPDWSKRVKYLREWYKYRKVLIVNTKNGNAMVAATADSGPAAWTGRHFGGSPEVMEYLGGSK
;
A
#
# COMPACT_ATOMS: atom_id res chain seq x y z
N MET A 1 44.21 32.34 -5.79
CA MET A 1 42.98 31.59 -6.16
C MET A 1 43.00 31.34 -7.67
N LYS A 2 43.33 30.12 -8.12
CA LYS A 2 43.24 29.72 -9.53
C LYS A 2 41.84 29.15 -9.79
N ARG A 3 41.05 29.80 -10.65
CA ARG A 3 39.78 29.25 -11.16
C ARG A 3 40.11 28.14 -12.16
N LEU A 4 39.52 26.96 -11.96
CA LEU A 4 39.56 25.86 -12.93
C LEU A 4 38.65 26.20 -14.14
N PRO A 5 39.02 25.82 -15.38
CA PRO A 5 38.29 26.22 -16.58
C PRO A 5 37.04 25.35 -16.78
N ALA A 6 35.90 25.99 -17.03
CA ALA A 6 34.58 25.39 -17.25
C ALA A 6 34.41 24.67 -18.60
N GLN A 7 35.49 24.51 -19.39
CA GLN A 7 35.43 23.98 -20.75
C GLN A 7 35.39 22.43 -20.83
N ASN A 8 35.81 21.71 -19.78
CA ASN A 8 35.89 20.23 -19.80
C ASN A 8 34.60 19.49 -19.42
N ILE A 9 33.60 20.15 -18.84
CA ILE A 9 32.39 19.47 -18.30
C ILE A 9 31.31 19.30 -19.39
N ALA A 10 31.22 20.25 -20.33
CA ALA A 10 30.24 20.18 -21.42
C ALA A 10 30.56 19.05 -22.42
N GLU A 11 31.85 18.88 -22.76
CA GLU A 11 32.29 17.80 -23.67
C GLU A 11 32.07 16.41 -23.07
N ASP A 12 32.26 16.24 -21.75
CA ASP A 12 32.05 14.97 -21.05
C ASP A 12 30.56 14.59 -20.95
N THR A 13 29.68 15.58 -20.73
CA THR A 13 28.22 15.35 -20.71
C THR A 13 27.66 15.02 -22.09
N ASP A 14 28.14 15.68 -23.15
CA ASP A 14 27.74 15.36 -24.52
C ASP A 14 28.30 14.01 -24.99
N PHE A 15 29.53 13.67 -24.59
CA PHE A 15 30.11 12.35 -24.82
C PHE A 15 29.29 11.25 -24.14
N LEU A 16 28.95 11.43 -22.86
CA LEU A 16 28.12 10.49 -22.12
C LEU A 16 26.72 10.35 -22.74
N ARG A 17 26.10 11.47 -23.14
CA ARG A 17 24.80 11.49 -23.80
C ARG A 17 24.84 10.73 -25.13
N ASN A 18 25.88 10.92 -25.93
CA ASN A 18 26.04 10.23 -27.20
C ASN A 18 26.31 8.74 -27.01
N LYS A 19 27.11 8.36 -26.00
CA LYS A 19 27.33 6.96 -25.62
C LYS A 19 26.04 6.28 -25.17
N LEU A 20 25.21 6.95 -24.36
CA LEU A 20 23.92 6.44 -23.92
C LEU A 20 22.93 6.32 -25.08
N LYS A 21 22.91 7.27 -26.01
CA LYS A 21 22.10 7.19 -27.24
C LYS A 21 22.49 5.97 -28.08
N LEU A 22 23.78 5.77 -28.32
CA LEU A 22 24.29 4.62 -29.06
C LEU A 22 23.90 3.31 -28.38
N LYS A 23 24.08 3.21 -27.06
CA LYS A 23 23.68 2.03 -26.30
C LYS A 23 22.16 1.78 -26.35
N SER A 24 21.36 2.84 -26.29
CA SER A 24 19.91 2.73 -26.40
C SER A 24 19.45 2.20 -27.76
N LEU A 25 20.13 2.58 -28.85
CA LEU A 25 19.84 2.12 -30.20
C LEU A 25 20.25 0.66 -30.39
N GLU A 26 21.42 0.28 -29.87
CA GLU A 26 21.91 -1.11 -29.90
C GLU A 26 20.94 -2.05 -29.17
N VAL A 27 20.57 -1.69 -27.93
CA VAL A 27 19.61 -2.48 -27.13
C VAL A 27 18.24 -2.57 -27.83
N LYS A 28 17.79 -1.49 -28.47
CA LYS A 28 16.53 -1.49 -29.24
C LYS A 28 16.59 -2.45 -30.42
N GLN A 29 17.71 -2.48 -31.15
CA GLN A 29 17.90 -3.38 -32.29
C GLN A 29 18.00 -4.85 -31.84
N GLU A 30 18.76 -5.14 -30.78
CA GLU A 30 18.84 -6.49 -30.21
C GLU A 30 17.48 -7.00 -29.75
N PHE A 31 16.72 -6.14 -29.06
CA PHE A 31 15.39 -6.48 -28.59
C PHE A 31 14.43 -6.76 -29.76
N GLN A 32 14.41 -5.91 -30.79
CA GLN A 32 13.54 -6.11 -31.96
C GLN A 32 13.92 -7.37 -32.74
N LYS A 33 15.21 -7.69 -32.82
CA LYS A 33 15.71 -8.93 -33.44
C LYS A 33 15.27 -10.17 -32.66
N LYS A 34 15.26 -10.08 -31.33
CA LYS A 34 14.86 -11.18 -30.44
C LYS A 34 13.34 -11.34 -30.34
N TYR A 35 12.58 -10.24 -30.48
CA TYR A 35 11.13 -10.21 -30.32
C TYR A 35 10.45 -9.39 -31.44
N PRO A 36 10.38 -9.92 -32.67
CA PRO A 36 9.91 -9.18 -33.85
C PRO A 36 8.42 -8.81 -33.82
N SER A 37 7.60 -9.50 -33.02
CA SER A 37 6.17 -9.24 -32.85
C SER A 37 5.84 -8.11 -31.86
N ILE A 38 6.83 -7.59 -31.13
CA ILE A 38 6.63 -6.51 -30.16
C ILE A 38 7.05 -5.19 -30.79
N ASP A 39 6.08 -4.27 -30.96
CA ASP A 39 6.33 -2.92 -31.44
C ASP A 39 6.54 -1.95 -30.28
N LEU A 40 7.82 -1.64 -30.01
CA LEU A 40 8.24 -0.72 -28.96
C LEU A 40 7.65 0.70 -29.10
N SER A 41 7.20 1.11 -30.30
CA SER A 41 6.60 2.43 -30.53
C SER A 41 5.15 2.51 -30.03
N LYS A 42 4.44 1.37 -30.05
CA LYS A 42 3.09 1.23 -29.52
C LYS A 42 3.09 1.00 -28.01
N ILE A 43 4.22 0.66 -27.41
CA ILE A 43 4.35 0.50 -25.95
C ILE A 43 3.91 1.77 -25.23
N ARG A 44 4.22 2.99 -25.72
CA ARG A 44 3.75 4.24 -25.09
C ARG A 44 2.22 4.36 -24.99
N GLN A 45 1.48 3.66 -25.87
CA GLN A 45 0.02 3.61 -25.86
C GLN A 45 -0.53 2.51 -24.92
N TYR A 46 0.29 1.52 -24.54
CA TYR A 46 -0.07 0.39 -23.68
C TYR A 46 0.66 0.35 -22.31
N SER A 47 1.58 1.28 -22.03
CA SER A 47 2.59 1.17 -20.98
C SER A 47 2.28 1.79 -19.62
N ALA A 48 1.12 2.42 -19.41
CA ALA A 48 0.78 2.87 -18.05
C ALA A 48 0.50 1.68 -17.11
N HIS A 49 0.05 0.53 -17.64
CA HIS A 49 -0.41 -0.60 -16.82
C HIS A 49 0.50 -1.84 -16.82
N ILE A 50 1.44 -1.99 -17.76
CA ILE A 50 2.16 -3.29 -17.95
C ILE A 50 3.65 -3.25 -17.56
N ILE A 51 4.30 -2.07 -17.55
CA ILE A 51 5.76 -2.02 -17.31
C ILE A 51 6.14 -2.22 -15.83
N GLY A 52 5.25 -1.90 -14.88
CA GLY A 52 5.53 -2.09 -13.45
C GLY A 52 5.67 -3.56 -13.02
N ALA A 53 4.97 -4.48 -13.69
CA ALA A 53 4.91 -5.89 -13.29
C ALA A 53 5.77 -6.84 -14.15
N GLY A 54 5.98 -6.53 -15.44
CA GLY A 54 6.61 -7.46 -16.39
C GLY A 54 8.14 -7.43 -16.42
N ALA A 55 8.76 -6.25 -16.37
CA ALA A 55 10.21 -6.12 -16.59
C ALA A 55 11.04 -6.49 -15.35
N LEU A 56 10.54 -6.22 -14.15
CA LEU A 56 11.25 -6.54 -12.90
C LEU A 56 11.25 -8.04 -12.58
N THR A 57 10.23 -8.77 -13.03
CA THR A 57 10.11 -10.22 -12.83
C THR A 57 11.17 -11.01 -13.62
N GLY A 58 11.54 -10.55 -14.82
CA GLY A 58 12.51 -11.23 -15.68
C GLY A 58 13.96 -11.12 -15.23
N THR A 59 14.36 -9.99 -14.65
CA THR A 59 15.74 -9.78 -14.15
C THR A 59 16.00 -10.41 -12.79
N LEU A 60 14.96 -10.57 -11.95
CA LEU A 60 15.09 -11.26 -10.66
C LEU A 60 15.32 -12.78 -10.81
N LEU A 61 14.89 -13.39 -11.92
CA LEU A 61 15.09 -14.82 -12.18
C LEU A 61 16.55 -15.17 -12.55
N PHE A 62 17.39 -14.19 -12.91
CA PHE A 62 18.76 -14.43 -13.38
C PHE A 62 19.84 -13.66 -12.60
N ALA A 63 19.49 -12.95 -11.53
CA ALA A 63 20.49 -12.37 -10.64
C ALA A 63 21.02 -13.45 -9.69
N PRO A 64 22.34 -13.75 -9.66
CA PRO A 64 22.91 -14.56 -8.61
C PRO A 64 22.78 -13.79 -7.30
N LEU A 65 21.96 -14.30 -6.37
CA LEU A 65 21.81 -13.77 -5.02
C LEU A 65 23.10 -14.02 -4.24
N ALA A 66 24.08 -13.11 -4.36
CA ALA A 66 25.17 -13.03 -3.41
C ALA A 66 24.63 -12.37 -2.13
N GLY A 67 24.30 -13.19 -1.13
CA GLY A 67 23.89 -12.74 0.21
C GLY A 67 22.46 -13.12 0.55
N THR A 68 22.18 -14.42 0.70
CA THR A 68 20.89 -14.92 1.20
C THR A 68 20.84 -14.81 2.72
N LEU A 69 20.14 -13.80 3.23
CA LEU A 69 19.33 -14.01 4.43
C LEU A 69 18.36 -15.14 4.08
N ASN A 70 18.51 -16.31 4.72
CA ASN A 70 17.61 -17.46 4.55
C ASN A 70 16.24 -17.11 5.13
N LEU A 71 15.44 -16.36 4.37
CA LEU A 71 14.01 -16.25 4.60
C LEU A 71 13.37 -17.57 4.13
N PRO A 72 12.63 -18.29 4.98
CA PRO A 72 11.98 -19.52 4.58
C PRO A 72 11.08 -19.27 3.37
N GLN A 73 11.08 -20.22 2.43
CA GLN A 73 10.25 -20.11 1.23
C GLN A 73 8.79 -20.01 1.68
N PRO A 74 7.95 -19.15 1.06
CA PRO A 74 6.54 -19.03 1.43
C PRO A 74 5.83 -20.40 1.53
N LEU A 75 6.22 -21.36 0.68
CA LEU A 75 5.71 -22.73 0.68
C LEU A 75 6.04 -23.54 1.95
N GLU A 76 7.21 -23.33 2.57
CA GLU A 76 7.60 -24.00 3.81
C GLU A 76 6.79 -23.48 5.00
N ILE A 77 6.59 -22.16 5.06
CA ILE A 77 5.68 -21.54 6.03
C ILE A 77 4.26 -22.10 5.83
N ILE A 78 3.79 -22.18 4.58
CA ILE A 78 2.46 -22.71 4.22
C ILE A 78 2.30 -24.18 4.63
N ASN A 79 3.28 -25.03 4.38
CA ASN A 79 3.21 -26.45 4.76
C ASN A 79 3.19 -26.62 6.29
N SER A 80 3.92 -25.78 7.00
CA SER A 80 3.88 -25.72 8.47
C SER A 80 2.50 -25.30 8.97
N ILE A 81 1.88 -24.29 8.35
CA ILE A 81 0.53 -23.79 8.67
C ILE A 81 -0.55 -24.85 8.43
N ARG A 82 -0.49 -25.60 7.31
CA ARG A 82 -1.47 -26.64 7.00
C ARG A 82 -1.46 -27.78 8.00
N HIS A 83 -0.27 -28.25 8.40
CA HIS A 83 -0.14 -29.28 9.43
C HIS A 83 -0.68 -28.85 10.80
N LEU A 84 -0.68 -27.55 11.07
CA LEU A 84 -1.17 -26.95 12.31
C LEU A 84 -2.70 -26.77 12.28
N ALA A 85 -3.28 -26.42 11.13
CA ALA A 85 -4.72 -26.16 10.98
C ALA A 85 -5.61 -27.41 11.11
N ASP A 86 -5.08 -28.62 10.91
CA ASP A 86 -5.81 -29.90 11.06
C ASP A 86 -6.12 -30.26 12.52
N THR A 87 -5.63 -29.51 13.51
CA THR A 87 -5.91 -29.71 14.95
C THR A 87 -6.77 -28.58 15.52
N THR A 88 -8.05 -28.86 15.75
CA THR A 88 -9.13 -27.88 16.02
C THR A 88 -9.05 -27.13 17.35
N SER A 89 -9.05 -25.79 17.31
CA SER A 89 -9.66 -24.88 18.31
C SER A 89 -9.80 -23.46 17.71
N SER A 90 -10.81 -22.68 18.12
CA SER A 90 -11.10 -21.33 17.58
C SER A 90 -10.05 -20.27 17.89
N ASP A 91 -9.19 -20.50 18.89
CA ASP A 91 -8.07 -19.62 19.25
C ASP A 91 -6.81 -19.88 18.41
N PHE A 92 -6.76 -21.02 17.72
CA PHE A 92 -5.61 -21.46 16.95
C PHE A 92 -5.33 -20.60 15.69
N PRO A 93 -6.35 -20.18 14.90
CA PRO A 93 -6.12 -19.37 13.70
C PRO A 93 -5.46 -18.02 14.01
N GLN A 94 -5.84 -17.39 15.13
CA GLN A 94 -5.34 -16.07 15.51
C GLN A 94 -3.90 -16.12 16.00
N LYS A 95 -3.55 -17.09 16.85
CA LYS A 95 -2.16 -17.32 17.26
C LYS A 95 -1.28 -17.69 16.07
N LEU A 96 -1.76 -18.60 15.22
CA LEU A 96 -1.06 -19.00 13.99
C LEU A 96 -0.82 -17.80 13.06
N LEU A 97 -1.80 -16.92 12.93
CA LEU A 97 -1.67 -15.68 12.16
C LEU A 97 -0.56 -14.80 12.72
N VAL A 98 -0.58 -14.51 14.02
CA VAL A 98 0.42 -13.67 14.69
C VAL A 98 1.82 -14.27 14.54
N ASP A 99 1.98 -15.56 14.84
CA ASP A 99 3.26 -16.27 14.74
C ASP A 99 3.80 -16.30 13.30
N SER A 100 2.92 -16.43 12.31
CA SER A 100 3.31 -16.45 10.89
C SER A 100 3.73 -15.08 10.38
N ILE A 101 2.99 -14.03 10.75
CA ILE A 101 3.31 -12.64 10.40
C ILE A 101 4.62 -12.20 11.07
N ALA A 102 4.83 -12.55 12.35
CA ALA A 102 6.02 -12.17 13.11
C ALA A 102 7.34 -12.69 12.50
N LYS A 103 7.29 -13.82 11.78
CA LYS A 103 8.46 -14.37 11.07
C LYS A 103 8.83 -13.59 9.81
N ILE A 104 7.90 -12.80 9.27
CA ILE A 104 8.08 -12.06 8.01
C ILE A 104 8.36 -10.59 8.28
N LEU A 105 7.70 -10.00 9.27
CA LEU A 105 7.81 -8.59 9.54
C LEU A 105 9.17 -8.21 10.14
N PRO A 106 9.73 -7.06 9.77
CA PRO A 106 10.88 -6.50 10.46
C PRO A 106 10.50 -6.05 11.87
N GLU A 107 11.49 -5.96 12.76
CA GLU A 107 11.27 -5.46 14.14
C GLU A 107 10.70 -4.05 14.20
N ARG A 108 11.05 -3.19 13.21
CA ARG A 108 10.63 -1.81 13.15
C ARG A 108 9.62 -1.58 12.03
N PRO A 109 8.50 -0.88 12.29
CA PRO A 109 7.54 -0.51 11.25
C PRO A 109 8.18 0.31 10.12
N GLY A 110 7.76 0.03 8.89
CA GLY A 110 8.26 0.69 7.69
C GLY A 110 7.94 -0.08 6.41
N PRO A 111 8.41 0.40 5.25
CA PRO A 111 8.18 -0.25 3.97
C PRO A 111 8.68 -1.69 3.94
N LEU A 112 7.86 -2.59 3.39
CA LEU A 112 8.19 -4.00 3.24
C LEU A 112 8.80 -4.27 1.85
N ALA A 113 9.67 -5.28 1.78
CA ALA A 113 10.11 -5.82 0.50
C ALA A 113 8.95 -6.54 -0.19
N LEU A 114 8.95 -6.53 -1.53
CA LEU A 114 7.91 -7.19 -2.33
C LEU A 114 7.71 -8.67 -1.96
N THR A 115 8.79 -9.37 -1.61
CA THR A 115 8.73 -10.77 -1.18
C THR A 115 7.98 -10.94 0.14
N GLN A 116 8.18 -10.03 1.10
CA GLN A 116 7.45 -10.02 2.37
C GLN A 116 5.97 -9.73 2.13
N GLU A 117 5.65 -8.74 1.30
CA GLU A 117 4.25 -8.43 0.93
C GLU A 117 3.55 -9.61 0.27
N LYS A 118 4.22 -10.31 -0.65
CA LYS A 118 3.67 -11.50 -1.30
C LYS A 118 3.46 -12.66 -0.33
N ALA A 119 4.35 -12.85 0.63
CA ALA A 119 4.16 -13.85 1.67
C ALA A 119 2.93 -13.51 2.55
N LEU A 120 2.76 -12.24 2.93
CA LEU A 120 1.60 -11.78 3.68
C LEU A 120 0.28 -11.93 2.90
N GLU A 121 0.25 -11.62 1.60
CA GLU A 121 -0.93 -11.86 0.73
C GLU A 121 -1.38 -13.33 0.79
N GLN A 122 -0.43 -14.28 0.79
CA GLN A 122 -0.75 -15.72 0.89
C GLN A 122 -1.27 -16.09 2.27
N ILE A 123 -0.62 -15.61 3.34
CA ILE A 123 -1.03 -15.86 4.73
C ILE A 123 -2.46 -15.36 4.95
N PHE A 124 -2.76 -14.12 4.55
CA PHE A 124 -4.10 -13.56 4.71
C PHE A 124 -5.15 -14.33 3.89
N SER A 125 -4.82 -14.74 2.67
CA SER A 125 -5.73 -15.55 1.86
C SER A 125 -5.99 -16.94 2.45
N GLN A 126 -5.01 -17.54 3.15
CA GLN A 126 -5.13 -18.90 3.66
C GLN A 126 -5.71 -18.97 5.07
N ILE A 127 -5.31 -18.05 5.95
CA ILE A 127 -5.73 -18.05 7.36
C ILE A 127 -7.02 -17.24 7.54
N ILE A 128 -7.07 -16.03 6.98
CA ILE A 128 -8.23 -15.12 7.11
C ILE A 128 -9.28 -15.40 6.03
N GLY A 129 -8.88 -16.02 4.91
CA GLY A 129 -9.76 -16.28 3.77
C GLY A 129 -10.00 -15.05 2.88
N ILE A 130 -9.26 -13.96 3.08
CA ILE A 130 -9.40 -12.71 2.32
C ILE A 130 -8.26 -12.58 1.33
N LYS A 131 -8.60 -12.49 0.03
CA LYS A 131 -7.63 -12.25 -1.04
C LYS A 131 -7.21 -10.77 -1.01
N THR A 132 -6.01 -10.51 -0.52
CA THR A 132 -5.42 -9.16 -0.49
C THR A 132 -4.36 -8.98 -1.57
N LYS A 133 -4.09 -7.72 -1.89
CA LYS A 133 -3.04 -7.30 -2.82
C LYS A 133 -2.35 -6.07 -2.24
N ALA A 134 -1.03 -6.13 -2.08
CA ALA A 134 -0.25 -4.95 -1.69
C ALA A 134 -0.21 -3.93 -2.84
N ASN A 135 0.02 -4.41 -4.06
CA ASN A 135 -0.12 -3.63 -5.29
C ASN A 135 -1.35 -4.12 -6.06
N LEU A 136 -2.28 -3.20 -6.32
CA LEU A 136 -3.53 -3.47 -7.04
C LEU A 136 -3.67 -2.46 -8.18
N GLU A 137 -3.89 -2.94 -9.39
CA GLU A 137 -4.09 -2.09 -10.59
C GLU A 137 -2.95 -1.09 -10.87
N GLY A 138 -1.76 -1.33 -10.33
CA GLY A 138 -0.60 -0.44 -10.46
C GLY A 138 -0.42 0.52 -9.29
N GLU A 139 -1.37 0.60 -8.36
CA GLU A 139 -1.28 1.45 -7.17
C GLU A 139 -0.82 0.66 -5.94
N HIS A 140 -0.02 1.32 -5.10
CA HIS A 140 0.60 0.77 -3.90
C HIS A 140 0.82 1.91 -2.90
N LEU A 141 0.54 1.66 -1.61
CA LEU A 141 0.77 2.65 -0.56
C LEU A 141 2.26 2.74 -0.22
N ASN A 142 2.74 3.91 0.20
CA ASN A 142 4.16 4.12 0.56
C ASN A 142 4.72 3.09 1.57
N THR A 143 3.85 2.56 2.42
CA THR A 143 4.12 1.39 3.24
C THR A 143 2.85 0.55 3.41
N THR A 144 3.02 -0.74 3.66
CA THR A 144 1.96 -1.71 4.02
C THR A 144 2.12 -2.23 5.45
N TYR A 145 3.16 -1.79 6.17
CA TYR A 145 3.38 -2.08 7.58
C TYR A 145 3.76 -0.81 8.34
N GLY A 146 3.06 -0.55 9.46
CA GLY A 146 3.10 0.76 10.09
C GLY A 146 2.36 0.82 11.41
N LEU A 147 2.54 1.95 12.09
CA LEU A 147 1.75 2.32 13.26
C LEU A 147 0.41 2.90 12.82
N ILE A 148 -0.67 2.43 13.43
CA ILE A 148 -2.03 2.95 13.24
C ILE A 148 -2.48 3.69 14.50
N GLY A 149 -3.21 4.80 14.34
CA GLY A 149 -3.77 5.58 15.44
C GLY A 149 -5.28 5.78 15.31
N VAL A 150 -5.89 6.18 16.43
CA VAL A 150 -7.26 6.68 16.44
C VAL A 150 -7.33 8.03 15.76
N GLU A 151 -8.27 8.13 14.83
CA GLU A 151 -8.64 9.36 14.15
C GLU A 151 -10.01 9.83 14.67
N GLN A 152 -10.33 11.08 14.39
CA GLN A 152 -11.64 11.65 14.73
C GLN A 152 -12.70 11.14 13.75
N HIS A 153 -13.98 11.27 14.09
CA HIS A 153 -15.04 11.01 13.12
C HIS A 153 -14.94 11.97 11.92
N LEU A 154 -15.49 11.57 10.76
CA LEU A 154 -15.55 12.41 9.55
C LEU A 154 -16.97 12.90 9.28
N LYS A 155 -17.13 14.15 8.85
CA LYS A 155 -18.46 14.73 8.57
C LYS A 155 -19.12 13.99 7.41
N ARG A 156 -20.28 13.38 7.64
CA ARG A 156 -20.99 12.60 6.63
C ARG A 156 -21.72 13.50 5.62
N TYR A 157 -22.23 14.65 6.05
CA TYR A 157 -22.97 15.63 5.25
C TYR A 157 -22.84 17.06 5.82
N PRO A 158 -23.26 18.12 5.09
CA PRO A 158 -23.26 19.49 5.62
C PRO A 158 -24.14 19.63 6.88
N GLY A 159 -23.58 20.18 7.95
CA GLY A 159 -24.28 20.34 9.24
C GLY A 159 -24.21 19.12 10.16
N ASP A 160 -23.47 18.08 9.77
CA ASP A 160 -23.25 16.92 10.63
C ASP A 160 -22.44 17.26 11.88
N SER A 161 -22.63 16.47 12.94
CA SER A 161 -22.03 16.69 14.25
C SER A 161 -21.78 15.37 14.97
N VAL A 162 -20.82 15.38 15.91
CA VAL A 162 -20.42 14.18 16.67
C VAL A 162 -21.59 13.48 17.38
N ALA A 163 -22.66 14.20 17.70
CA ALA A 163 -23.87 13.63 18.30
C ALA A 163 -24.52 12.54 17.42
N ASN A 164 -24.27 12.54 16.11
CA ASN A 164 -24.75 11.52 15.17
C ASN A 164 -23.78 10.33 14.99
N HIS A 165 -22.66 10.29 15.72
CA HIS A 165 -21.57 9.32 15.56
C HIS A 165 -21.37 8.40 16.77
N GLY A 166 -22.41 8.16 17.56
CA GLY A 166 -22.31 7.29 18.72
C GLY A 166 -21.82 5.87 18.39
N PRO A 167 -21.15 5.19 19.35
CA PRO A 167 -21.01 5.59 20.76
C PRO A 167 -19.71 6.34 21.13
N TYR A 168 -18.79 6.57 20.19
CA TYR A 168 -17.43 7.07 20.45
C TYR A 168 -17.32 8.59 20.32
N TYR A 169 -17.90 9.31 21.29
CA TYR A 169 -17.99 10.77 21.22
C TYR A 169 -16.71 11.51 21.64
N GLU A 170 -15.82 10.87 22.40
CA GLU A 170 -14.65 11.50 23.04
C GLU A 170 -13.57 11.86 22.01
N GLU A 171 -13.48 11.09 20.93
CA GLU A 171 -12.58 11.26 19.80
C GLU A 171 -12.97 12.48 18.95
N GLY A 172 -14.21 12.93 19.10
CA GLY A 172 -14.71 14.16 18.50
C GLY A 172 -14.90 14.09 16.99
N MET A 173 -14.99 15.26 16.38
CA MET A 173 -15.22 15.45 14.95
C MET A 173 -14.00 16.12 14.32
N ALA A 174 -13.56 15.64 13.16
CA ALA A 174 -12.51 16.30 12.41
C ALA A 174 -12.86 17.78 12.16
N PRO A 175 -11.91 18.72 12.39
CA PRO A 175 -12.16 20.14 12.19
C PRO A 175 -12.48 20.45 10.72
N GLY A 176 -11.74 19.82 9.81
CA GLY A 176 -11.94 19.89 8.36
C GLY A 176 -12.91 18.85 7.81
N LEU A 177 -13.00 18.80 6.48
CA LEU A 177 -13.56 17.63 5.79
C LEU A 177 -12.45 16.58 5.63
N GLY A 178 -12.82 15.31 5.61
CA GLY A 178 -11.92 14.26 5.15
C GLY A 178 -11.49 14.50 3.70
N ALA A 179 -10.45 13.80 3.26
CA ALA A 179 -9.83 13.97 1.95
C ALA A 179 -10.81 13.89 0.77
N TRP A 180 -11.93 13.17 0.95
CA TRP A 180 -12.94 12.95 -0.07
C TRP A 180 -14.16 13.88 0.02
N GLY A 181 -14.15 14.84 0.95
CA GLY A 181 -15.27 15.72 1.25
C GLY A 181 -16.35 15.05 2.11
N TYR A 182 -17.59 15.51 1.97
CA TYR A 182 -18.74 14.83 2.54
C TYR A 182 -19.01 13.48 1.86
N PHE A 183 -19.60 12.56 2.61
CA PHE A 183 -20.05 11.27 2.09
C PHE A 183 -21.35 11.42 1.29
N ALA A 184 -22.24 12.30 1.74
CA ALA A 184 -23.49 12.66 1.09
C ALA A 184 -23.66 14.18 0.96
N PRO A 185 -24.39 14.67 -0.06
CA PRO A 185 -24.62 16.11 -0.23
C PRO A 185 -25.57 16.71 0.82
N SER A 186 -26.38 15.89 1.49
CA SER A 186 -27.30 16.30 2.56
C SER A 186 -27.61 15.11 3.49
N ARG A 187 -28.32 15.37 4.59
CA ARG A 187 -28.75 14.32 5.53
C ARG A 187 -29.73 13.35 4.87
N GLU A 188 -30.62 13.85 4.02
CA GLU A 188 -31.65 13.08 3.32
C GLU A 188 -31.03 12.11 2.29
N ASN A 189 -29.86 12.47 1.77
CA ASN A 189 -29.13 11.67 0.79
C ASN A 189 -28.11 10.72 1.46
N LEU A 190 -28.00 10.75 2.79
CA LEU A 190 -27.13 9.85 3.53
C LEU A 190 -27.74 8.45 3.55
N SER A 191 -27.09 7.50 2.87
CA SER A 191 -27.48 6.10 2.94
C SER A 191 -26.79 5.40 4.10
N LYS A 192 -27.40 4.32 4.60
CA LYS A 192 -26.78 3.43 5.59
C LYS A 192 -25.41 2.93 5.14
N SER A 193 -25.21 2.67 3.85
CA SER A 193 -23.90 2.26 3.33
C SER A 193 -22.84 3.34 3.50
N LEU A 194 -23.20 4.62 3.41
CA LEU A 194 -22.28 5.75 3.61
C LEU A 194 -21.98 5.96 5.10
N GLU A 195 -22.99 5.78 5.96
CA GLU A 195 -22.79 5.75 7.42
C GLU A 195 -21.81 4.65 7.82
N GLU A 196 -22.00 3.42 7.34
CA GLU A 196 -21.06 2.31 7.62
C GLU A 196 -19.68 2.55 6.99
N THR A 197 -19.61 3.27 5.86
CA THR A 197 -18.31 3.60 5.23
C THR A 197 -17.52 4.59 6.09
N GLU A 198 -18.20 5.57 6.69
CA GLU A 198 -17.56 6.44 7.68
C GLU A 198 -17.29 5.69 8.97
N LYS A 199 -18.23 4.95 9.52
CA LYS A 199 -18.04 4.19 10.76
C LYS A 199 -16.83 3.26 10.71
N TRP A 200 -16.58 2.61 9.57
CA TRP A 200 -15.50 1.65 9.39
C TRP A 200 -14.44 2.17 8.42
N TYR A 201 -13.88 3.34 8.72
CA TYR A 201 -12.92 4.00 7.85
C TYR A 201 -11.46 3.84 8.30
N ALA A 202 -10.57 3.89 7.30
CA ALA A 202 -9.14 4.02 7.46
C ALA A 202 -8.65 5.30 6.79
N ALA A 203 -7.69 5.96 7.43
CA ALA A 203 -6.86 6.99 6.85
C ALA A 203 -5.55 6.36 6.37
N VAL A 204 -5.21 6.60 5.10
CA VAL A 204 -3.94 6.15 4.52
C VAL A 204 -3.18 7.33 3.92
N GLN A 205 -1.86 7.24 3.91
CA GLN A 205 -0.95 8.33 3.54
C GLN A 205 -0.89 8.62 2.02
N THR A 206 -2.04 8.85 1.36
CA THR A 206 -2.10 9.13 -0.08
C THR A 206 -1.37 10.41 -0.46
N LEU A 207 -1.38 11.42 0.43
CA LEU A 207 -0.71 12.70 0.22
C LEU A 207 0.83 12.61 0.09
N TYR A 208 1.42 11.47 0.50
CA TYR A 208 2.86 11.21 0.39
C TYR A 208 3.22 10.28 -0.78
N LEU A 209 2.25 9.88 -1.61
CA LEU A 209 2.54 9.08 -2.80
C LEU A 209 3.48 9.85 -3.75
N PRO A 210 4.47 9.20 -4.38
CA PRO A 210 5.51 9.88 -5.17
C PRO A 210 4.97 10.76 -6.31
N ASP A 211 3.79 10.44 -6.82
CA ASP A 211 3.13 11.11 -7.93
C ASP A 211 1.76 11.68 -7.55
N TRP A 212 1.48 11.83 -6.25
CA TRP A 212 0.26 12.46 -5.74
C TRP A 212 -0.01 13.78 -6.45
N SER A 213 0.97 14.70 -6.44
CA SER A 213 0.86 16.04 -7.04
C SER A 213 0.61 16.04 -8.55
N LYS A 214 0.92 14.96 -9.26
CA LYS A 214 0.76 14.82 -10.72
C LYS A 214 -0.55 14.14 -11.08
N ARG A 215 -1.02 13.21 -10.24
CA ARG A 215 -2.18 12.34 -10.50
C ARG A 215 -3.32 12.51 -9.50
N VAL A 216 -3.39 13.64 -8.77
CA VAL A 216 -4.34 13.90 -7.67
C VAL A 216 -5.76 13.43 -8.01
N LYS A 217 -6.32 13.84 -9.16
CA LYS A 217 -7.70 13.48 -9.54
C LYS A 217 -7.88 11.96 -9.61
N TYR A 218 -7.00 11.30 -10.35
CA TYR A 218 -7.02 9.85 -10.54
C TYR A 218 -6.81 9.11 -9.22
N LEU A 219 -5.76 9.46 -8.48
CA LEU A 219 -5.42 8.78 -7.22
C LEU A 219 -6.50 8.96 -6.17
N ARG A 220 -7.07 10.16 -6.07
CA ARG A 220 -8.22 10.43 -5.19
C ARG A 220 -9.40 9.53 -5.53
N GLU A 221 -9.80 9.48 -6.80
CA GLU A 221 -10.92 8.64 -7.24
C GLU A 221 -10.62 7.15 -7.07
N TRP A 222 -9.37 6.75 -7.29
CA TRP A 222 -8.93 5.37 -7.14
C TRP A 222 -8.95 4.93 -5.67
N TYR A 223 -8.40 5.72 -4.74
CA TYR A 223 -8.35 5.35 -3.32
C TYR A 223 -9.69 5.54 -2.59
N LYS A 224 -10.55 6.46 -3.03
CA LYS A 224 -11.83 6.76 -2.36
C LYS A 224 -12.65 5.49 -2.14
N TYR A 225 -12.88 5.16 -0.86
CA TYR A 225 -13.66 4.03 -0.37
C TYR A 225 -13.16 2.63 -0.77
N ARG A 226 -11.97 2.51 -1.36
CA ARG A 226 -11.36 1.21 -1.57
C ARG A 226 -11.09 0.52 -0.25
N LYS A 227 -11.30 -0.79 -0.27
CA LYS A 227 -11.23 -1.62 0.93
C LYS A 227 -9.79 -2.01 1.21
N VAL A 228 -9.39 -1.84 2.47
CA VAL A 228 -8.09 -2.26 2.98
C VAL A 228 -8.30 -3.27 4.10
N LEU A 229 -7.50 -4.34 4.10
CA LEU A 229 -7.43 -5.24 5.25
C LEU A 229 -6.41 -4.66 6.24
N ILE A 230 -6.85 -4.42 7.46
CA ILE A 230 -6.00 -4.01 8.57
C ILE A 230 -5.87 -5.20 9.50
N VAL A 231 -4.64 -5.56 9.85
CA VAL A 231 -4.34 -6.65 10.79
C VAL A 231 -3.46 -6.09 11.90
N ASN A 232 -3.93 -6.17 13.14
CA ASN A 232 -3.11 -5.85 14.29
C ASN A 232 -2.11 -6.99 14.51
N THR A 233 -0.83 -6.69 14.31
CA THR A 233 0.24 -7.70 14.33
C THR A 233 0.54 -8.24 15.72
N LYS A 234 0.00 -7.64 16.79
CA LYS A 234 0.23 -8.06 18.18
C LYS A 234 -0.82 -9.05 18.67
N ASN A 235 -2.09 -8.81 18.35
CA ASN A 235 -3.20 -9.65 18.82
C ASN A 235 -3.86 -10.44 17.69
N GLY A 236 -3.61 -10.13 16.41
CA GLY A 236 -4.20 -10.81 15.27
C GLY A 236 -5.61 -10.35 14.91
N ASN A 237 -6.18 -9.35 15.60
CA ASN A 237 -7.47 -8.77 15.22
C ASN A 237 -7.35 -8.19 13.81
N ALA A 238 -8.28 -8.56 12.93
CA ALA A 238 -8.23 -8.22 11.53
C ALA A 238 -9.59 -7.71 11.05
N MET A 239 -9.60 -6.63 10.26
CA MET A 239 -10.85 -6.07 9.76
C MET A 239 -10.67 -5.37 8.42
N VAL A 240 -11.77 -5.27 7.67
CA VAL A 240 -11.80 -4.60 6.37
C VAL A 240 -12.42 -3.22 6.55
N ALA A 241 -11.63 -2.18 6.28
CA ALA A 241 -12.05 -0.78 6.38
C ALA A 241 -12.13 -0.11 5.00
N ALA A 242 -12.92 0.95 4.89
CA ALA A 242 -12.94 1.81 3.72
C ALA A 242 -11.87 2.91 3.83
N THR A 243 -11.09 3.13 2.78
CA THR A 243 -10.19 4.28 2.74
C THR A 243 -11.02 5.56 2.57
N ALA A 244 -11.33 6.24 3.67
CA ALA A 244 -12.21 7.42 3.66
C ALA A 244 -11.48 8.75 3.95
N ASP A 245 -10.18 8.69 4.28
CA ASP A 245 -9.38 9.87 4.49
C ASP A 245 -7.92 9.69 4.02
N SER A 246 -7.21 10.81 3.92
CA SER A 246 -5.79 10.87 3.61
C SER A 246 -5.01 11.39 4.80
N GLY A 247 -4.17 10.54 5.39
CA GLY A 247 -3.38 10.86 6.56
C GLY A 247 -2.92 9.58 7.26
N PRO A 248 -2.42 9.68 8.50
CA PRO A 248 -2.12 10.90 9.24
C PRO A 248 -0.88 11.61 8.70
N ALA A 249 -0.64 12.85 9.14
CA ALA A 249 0.56 13.59 8.75
C ALA A 249 1.84 12.91 9.28
N ALA A 250 2.91 12.91 8.49
CA ALA A 250 4.15 12.20 8.80
C ALA A 250 4.78 12.62 10.15
N TRP A 251 4.61 13.88 10.56
CA TRP A 251 5.13 14.38 11.84
C TRP A 251 4.48 13.71 13.07
N THR A 252 3.31 13.09 12.91
CA THR A 252 2.64 12.34 14.00
C THR A 252 3.37 11.04 14.35
N GLY A 253 4.31 10.58 13.51
CA GLY A 253 4.99 9.29 13.65
C GLY A 253 4.12 8.08 13.31
N ARG A 254 2.85 8.29 12.92
CA ARG A 254 1.91 7.26 12.49
C ARG A 254 1.90 7.16 10.97
N HIS A 255 1.57 5.96 10.48
CA HIS A 255 1.52 5.65 9.06
C HIS A 255 0.07 5.52 8.57
N PHE A 256 -0.83 5.11 9.47
CA PHE A 256 -2.24 4.89 9.19
C PHE A 256 -3.09 5.48 10.31
N GLY A 257 -4.36 5.69 10.01
CA GLY A 257 -5.39 6.05 10.97
C GLY A 257 -6.62 5.15 10.82
N GLY A 258 -7.39 4.99 11.88
CA GLY A 258 -8.68 4.31 11.85
C GLY A 258 -9.73 5.12 12.60
N SER A 259 -11.00 5.00 12.18
CA SER A 259 -12.11 5.50 12.99
C SER A 259 -12.06 4.96 14.42
N PRO A 260 -12.75 5.61 15.36
CA PRO A 260 -12.87 5.11 16.73
C PRO A 260 -13.34 3.64 16.79
N GLU A 261 -14.31 3.26 15.96
CA GLU A 261 -14.80 1.89 15.86
C GLU A 261 -13.75 0.91 15.34
N VAL A 262 -12.94 1.33 14.36
CA VAL A 262 -11.86 0.51 13.82
C VAL A 262 -10.81 0.26 14.88
N MET A 263 -10.43 1.31 15.62
CA MET A 263 -9.44 1.20 16.68
C MET A 263 -9.92 0.37 17.86
N GLU A 264 -11.18 0.52 18.29
CA GLU A 264 -11.77 -0.36 19.29
C GLU A 264 -11.72 -1.82 18.83
N TYR A 265 -12.19 -2.12 17.61
CA TYR A 265 -12.22 -3.48 17.10
C TYR A 265 -10.82 -4.11 17.02
N LEU A 266 -9.82 -3.34 16.61
CA LEU A 266 -8.44 -3.81 16.53
C LEU A 266 -7.79 -4.01 17.91
N GLY A 267 -8.48 -3.67 19.00
CA GLY A 267 -7.93 -3.72 20.36
C GLY A 267 -6.88 -2.63 20.61
N GLY A 268 -7.03 -1.48 19.95
CA GLY A 268 -6.25 -0.29 20.24
C GLY A 268 -6.55 0.22 21.64
N SER A 269 -5.52 0.71 22.34
CA SER A 269 -5.69 1.41 23.61
C SER A 269 -6.43 2.73 23.35
N LYS A 270 -7.47 3.01 24.15
CA LYS A 270 -8.01 4.36 24.31
C LYS A 270 -6.93 5.29 24.87
#